data_AF-A0A1V4AG85-F1
#
_entry.id   AF-A0A1V4AG85-F1
#
_cell.length_a   1.000
_cell.length_b   1.000
_cell.length_c   1.000
_cell.angle_alpha   90.00
_cell.angle_beta   90.00
_cell.angle_gamma   90.00
#
_symmetry.space_group_name_H-M   'P 1'
#
loop_
_entity.id
_entity.type
_entity.pdbx_description
1 polymer ?
#
loop_
_entity_poly.entity_id
_entity_poly.type
_entity_poly.pdbx_seq_one_letter_code
_entity_poly.pdbx_strand_id
1 'polypeptide(L)'
;MTDTYFEFGTAAERWDRAQMFFDAKEYVTAVRILRGLVEESPAHTAARLLLARSYYHSAQLRRAEDELRGLLERDPVEAYATLLLGRTLERQGRDAEAAPFLRLAGAMSGDIQGAGSAGSAAYPDVRVEGSPTV
;
A
#
# COMPACT_ATOMS: atom_id res chain seq x y z
N MET A 1 -10.09 17.20 -16.45
CA MET A 1 -9.76 16.26 -17.55
C MET A 1 -8.37 15.67 -17.32
N THR A 2 -8.22 14.84 -16.29
CA THR A 2 -6.94 14.16 -15.99
C THR A 2 -7.14 12.79 -15.33
N ASP A 3 -8.36 12.43 -14.90
CA ASP A 3 -8.69 11.10 -14.36
C ASP A 3 -8.41 9.98 -15.36
N THR A 4 -8.68 10.22 -16.64
CA THR A 4 -8.64 9.19 -17.68
C THR A 4 -7.26 8.55 -17.87
N TYR A 5 -6.16 9.26 -17.58
CA TYR A 5 -4.82 8.68 -17.76
C TYR A 5 -4.45 7.67 -16.67
N PHE A 6 -4.88 7.90 -15.43
CA PHE A 6 -4.52 7.05 -14.29
C PHE A 6 -5.38 5.79 -14.19
N GLU A 7 -6.60 5.86 -14.74
CA GLU A 7 -7.59 4.78 -14.72
C GLU A 7 -7.55 3.90 -15.98
N PHE A 8 -6.87 4.33 -17.05
CA PHE A 8 -6.77 3.55 -18.29
C PHE A 8 -5.72 2.43 -18.21
N GLY A 9 -6.07 1.28 -18.78
CA GLY A 9 -5.24 0.08 -18.87
C GLY A 9 -5.75 -1.08 -17.99
N THR A 10 -5.18 -2.27 -18.18
CA THR A 10 -5.47 -3.43 -17.34
C THR A 10 -5.04 -3.17 -15.89
N ALA A 11 -5.54 -3.97 -14.95
CA ALA A 11 -5.12 -3.85 -13.55
C ALA A 11 -3.59 -4.06 -13.41
N ALA A 12 -3.01 -4.95 -14.21
CA ALA A 12 -1.56 -5.16 -14.29
C ALA A 12 -0.81 -3.92 -14.80
N GLU A 13 -1.27 -3.29 -15.89
CA GLU A 13 -0.63 -2.08 -16.42
C GLU A 13 -0.71 -0.90 -15.43
N ARG A 14 -1.83 -0.78 -14.71
CA ARG A 14 -2.00 0.22 -13.65
C ARG A 14 -1.12 -0.09 -12.45
N TRP A 15 -0.95 -1.36 -12.10
CA TRP A 15 -0.04 -1.80 -11.04
C TRP A 15 1.41 -1.43 -11.35
N ASP A 16 1.90 -1.75 -12.54
CA ASP A 16 3.26 -1.40 -12.98
C ASP A 16 3.47 0.12 -12.97
N ARG A 17 2.46 0.88 -13.41
CA ARG A 17 2.49 2.35 -13.38
C ARG A 17 2.51 2.90 -11.96
N ALA A 18 1.74 2.31 -11.04
CA ALA A 18 1.75 2.71 -9.64
C ALA A 18 3.11 2.47 -8.99
N GLN A 19 3.75 1.32 -9.28
CA GLN A 19 5.11 1.03 -8.82
C GLN A 19 6.12 2.05 -9.40
N MET A 20 6.05 2.34 -10.69
CA MET A 20 6.90 3.36 -11.33
C MET A 20 6.78 4.73 -10.66
N PHE A 21 5.56 5.21 -10.40
CA PHE A 21 5.37 6.50 -9.71
C PHE A 21 5.85 6.44 -8.24
N PHE A 22 5.66 5.31 -7.56
CA PHE A 22 6.18 5.13 -6.21
C PHE A 22 7.72 5.21 -6.19
N ASP A 23 8.40 4.52 -7.11
CA ASP A 23 9.86 4.50 -7.21
C ASP A 23 10.41 5.87 -7.63
N ALA A 24 9.67 6.61 -8.46
CA ALA A 24 9.93 8.01 -8.79
C ALA A 24 9.68 8.99 -7.63
N LYS A 25 9.21 8.50 -6.47
CA LYS A 25 8.83 9.29 -5.28
C LYS A 25 7.63 10.22 -5.51
N GLU A 26 6.87 9.98 -6.58
CA GLU A 26 5.62 10.65 -6.93
C GLU A 26 4.44 10.00 -6.18
N TYR A 27 4.51 10.02 -4.86
CA TYR A 27 3.63 9.22 -4.00
C TYR A 27 2.14 9.59 -4.12
N VAL A 28 1.83 10.87 -4.35
CA VAL A 28 0.43 11.33 -4.52
C VAL A 28 -0.17 10.74 -5.81
N THR A 29 0.63 10.66 -6.87
CA THR A 29 0.23 10.04 -8.13
C THR A 29 0.07 8.54 -7.99
N ALA A 30 1.00 7.87 -7.28
CA ALA A 30 0.88 6.45 -6.96
C ALA A 30 -0.41 6.15 -6.16
N VAL A 31 -0.72 6.95 -5.13
CA VAL A 31 -1.97 6.84 -4.34
C VAL A 31 -3.20 6.86 -5.25
N ARG A 32 -3.24 7.77 -6.24
CA ARG A 32 -4.41 7.92 -7.11
C ARG A 32 -4.70 6.65 -7.91
N ILE A 33 -3.66 6.01 -8.44
CA ILE A 33 -3.79 4.75 -9.18
C ILE A 33 -4.13 3.60 -8.23
N LEU A 34 -3.42 3.52 -7.09
CA LEU A 34 -3.53 2.41 -6.13
C LEU A 34 -4.90 2.34 -5.46
N ARG A 35 -5.58 3.48 -5.27
CA ARG A 35 -6.95 3.49 -4.75
C ARG A 35 -7.90 2.69 -5.64
N GLY A 36 -7.88 2.90 -6.96
CA GLY A 36 -8.71 2.14 -7.89
C GLY A 36 -8.39 0.64 -7.87
N LEU A 37 -7.11 0.29 -7.82
CA LEU A 37 -6.67 -1.10 -7.72
C LEU A 37 -7.17 -1.79 -6.44
N VAL A 38 -7.05 -1.14 -5.28
CA VAL A 38 -7.54 -1.66 -4.00
C VAL A 38 -9.06 -1.74 -3.95
N GLU A 39 -9.76 -0.80 -4.60
CA GLU A 39 -11.23 -0.82 -4.70
C GLU A 39 -11.70 -2.01 -5.56
N GLU A 40 -11.00 -2.32 -6.67
CA GLU A 40 -11.30 -3.47 -7.54
C GLU A 40 -10.94 -4.82 -6.92
N SER A 41 -9.83 -4.89 -6.19
CA SER A 41 -9.37 -6.11 -5.52
C SER A 41 -8.95 -5.82 -4.08
N PRO A 42 -9.89 -5.68 -3.13
CA PRO A 42 -9.61 -5.35 -1.74
C PRO A 42 -8.74 -6.38 -1.01
N ALA A 43 -8.67 -7.61 -1.52
CA ALA A 43 -7.88 -8.72 -0.98
C ALA A 43 -6.42 -8.73 -1.49
N HIS A 44 -6.04 -7.89 -2.45
CA HIS A 44 -4.67 -7.86 -2.96
C HIS A 44 -3.73 -7.15 -1.97
N THR A 45 -3.08 -7.93 -1.12
CA THR A 45 -2.21 -7.42 -0.04
C THR A 45 -1.12 -6.48 -0.54
N ALA A 46 -0.48 -6.80 -1.68
CA ALA A 46 0.58 -5.96 -2.24
C ALA A 46 0.07 -4.57 -2.67
N ALA A 47 -1.13 -4.47 -3.25
CA ALA A 47 -1.77 -3.19 -3.58
C ALA A 47 -1.97 -2.33 -2.33
N ARG A 48 -2.60 -2.93 -1.33
CA ARG A 48 -2.96 -2.25 -0.08
C ARG A 48 -1.71 -1.80 0.67
N LEU A 49 -0.67 -2.64 0.69
CA LEU A 49 0.60 -2.30 1.31
C LEU A 49 1.31 -1.17 0.56
N LEU A 50 1.35 -1.20 -0.77
CA LEU A 50 1.93 -0.12 -1.57
C LEU A 50 1.13 1.19 -1.41
N LEU A 51 -0.19 1.12 -1.29
CA LEU A 51 -1.05 2.26 -0.99
C LEU A 51 -0.71 2.87 0.39
N ALA A 52 -0.61 2.04 1.42
CA ALA A 52 -0.21 2.47 2.76
C ALA A 52 1.18 3.13 2.77
N ARG A 53 2.16 2.55 2.07
CA ARG A 53 3.50 3.13 1.89
C ARG A 53 3.42 4.50 1.20
N SER A 54 2.61 4.61 0.16
CA SER A 54 2.42 5.87 -0.58
C SER A 54 1.76 6.94 0.29
N TYR A 55 0.77 6.57 1.10
CA TYR A 55 0.18 7.47 2.10
C TYR A 55 1.20 7.91 3.16
N TYR A 56 2.02 6.98 3.67
CA TYR A 56 3.08 7.31 4.62
C TYR A 56 4.03 8.33 4.02
N HIS A 57 4.60 8.07 2.85
CA HIS A 57 5.58 8.98 2.25
C HIS A 57 5.00 10.33 1.82
N SER A 58 3.71 10.38 1.43
CA SER A 58 2.99 11.63 1.14
C SER A 58 2.43 12.36 2.38
N ALA A 59 2.83 11.96 3.59
CA ALA A 59 2.41 12.55 4.86
C ALA A 59 0.89 12.44 5.17
N GLN A 60 0.17 11.57 4.47
CA GLN A 60 -1.24 11.26 4.72
C GLN A 60 -1.37 10.19 5.82
N LEU A 61 -0.83 10.48 7.00
CA LEU A 61 -0.54 9.47 8.03
C LEU A 61 -1.77 8.74 8.57
N ARG A 62 -2.92 9.41 8.70
CA ARG A 62 -4.16 8.76 9.15
C ARG A 62 -4.64 7.70 8.16
N ARG A 63 -4.58 8.02 6.85
CA ARG A 63 -4.94 7.05 5.81
C ARG A 63 -3.98 5.87 5.77
N ALA A 64 -2.68 6.12 5.98
CA ALA A 64 -1.70 5.05 6.11
C ALA A 64 -2.04 4.11 7.28
N GLU A 65 -2.36 4.66 8.45
CA GLU A 65 -2.77 3.89 9.63
C GLU A 65 -4.01 3.04 9.37
N ASP A 66 -5.05 3.61 8.75
CA ASP A 66 -6.29 2.90 8.43
C ASP A 66 -6.01 1.69 7.52
N GLU A 67 -5.22 1.89 6.45
CA GLU A 67 -4.85 0.80 5.53
C GLU A 67 -4.05 -0.30 6.22
N LEU A 68 -3.12 0.06 7.11
CA LEU A 68 -2.24 -0.86 7.83
C LEU A 68 -2.98 -1.66 8.89
N ARG A 69 -3.88 -1.02 9.65
CA ARG A 69 -4.73 -1.73 10.61
C ARG A 69 -5.61 -2.75 9.91
N GLY A 70 -6.27 -2.35 8.80
CA GLY A 70 -7.07 -3.29 8.01
C GLY A 70 -6.26 -4.42 7.38
N LEU A 71 -4.97 -4.20 7.09
CA LEU A 71 -4.07 -5.25 6.62
C LEU A 71 -3.74 -6.23 7.75
N LEU A 72 -3.37 -5.73 8.94
CA LEU A 72 -3.01 -6.55 10.09
C LEU A 72 -4.20 -7.27 10.73
N GLU A 73 -5.42 -6.77 10.58
CA GLU A 73 -6.64 -7.50 10.94
C GLU A 73 -6.82 -8.78 10.12
N ARG A 74 -6.35 -8.79 8.87
CA ARG A 74 -6.45 -9.93 7.95
C ARG A 74 -5.24 -10.83 8.00
N ASP A 75 -4.06 -10.23 8.04
CA ASP A 75 -2.77 -10.91 8.14
C ASP A 75 -1.96 -10.33 9.31
N PRO A 76 -2.15 -10.86 10.53
CA PRO A 76 -1.45 -10.39 11.71
C PRO A 76 0.07 -10.64 11.70
N VAL A 77 0.57 -11.47 10.77
CA VAL A 77 1.99 -11.83 10.68
C VAL A 77 2.73 -11.08 9.57
N GLU A 78 2.07 -10.13 8.90
CA GLU A 78 2.72 -9.24 7.94
C GLU A 78 3.70 -8.28 8.65
N ALA A 79 4.96 -8.70 8.71
CA ALA A 79 6.02 -8.03 9.45
C ALA A 79 6.30 -6.62 8.93
N TYR A 80 6.19 -6.39 7.61
CA TYR A 80 6.44 -5.08 7.03
C TYR A 80 5.30 -4.10 7.32
N ALA A 81 4.04 -4.55 7.32
CA ALA A 81 2.91 -3.72 7.74
C ALA A 81 3.00 -3.37 9.24
N THR A 82 3.43 -4.31 10.08
CA THR A 82 3.67 -4.08 11.51
C THR A 82 4.73 -2.98 11.72
N LEU A 83 5.86 -3.07 11.03
CA LEU A 83 6.91 -2.06 11.07
C LEU A 83 6.40 -0.69 10.62
N LEU A 84 5.67 -0.66 9.49
CA LEU A 84 5.19 0.59 8.91
C LEU A 84 4.11 1.25 9.79
N LEU A 85 3.28 0.48 10.48
CA LEU A 85 2.29 1.01 11.42
C LEU A 85 2.97 1.69 12.60
N GLY A 86 3.99 1.05 13.19
CA GLY A 86 4.79 1.64 14.25
C GLY A 86 5.39 2.99 13.83
N ARG A 87 6.07 3.03 12.67
CA ARG A 87 6.65 4.28 12.12
C ARG A 87 5.62 5.35 11.79
N THR A 88 4.44 4.93 11.33
CA THR A 88 3.34 5.85 11.04
C THR A 88 2.84 6.52 12.33
N LEU A 89 2.68 5.75 13.40
CA LEU A 89 2.26 6.26 14.70
C LEU A 89 3.32 7.19 15.34
N GLU A 90 4.61 6.85 15.27
CA GLU A 90 5.69 7.76 15.69
C GLU A 90 5.62 9.10 14.96
N ARG A 91 5.44 9.05 13.63
CA ARG A 91 5.39 10.28 12.82
C ARG A 91 4.11 11.11 13.06
N GLN A 92 3.07 10.51 13.63
CA GLN A 92 1.90 11.21 14.15
C GLN A 92 2.11 11.78 15.57
N GLY A 93 3.24 11.51 16.22
CA GLY A 93 3.53 11.90 17.61
C GLY A 93 2.88 10.99 18.66
N ARG A 94 2.49 9.77 18.28
CA ARG A 94 1.81 8.78 19.14
C ARG A 94 2.76 7.67 19.58
N ASP A 95 3.90 8.07 20.17
CA ASP A 95 5.01 7.16 20.50
C ASP A 95 4.61 6.01 21.42
N ALA A 96 3.73 6.28 22.39
CA ALA A 96 3.21 5.25 23.30
C ALA A 96 2.45 4.13 22.58
N GLU A 97 1.71 4.48 21.52
CA GLU A 97 0.99 3.50 20.70
C GLU A 97 1.91 2.83 19.68
N ALA A 98 2.96 3.51 19.22
CA ALA A 98 3.93 2.95 18.29
C ALA A 98 4.84 1.88 18.92
N ALA A 99 5.24 2.09 20.18
CA ALA A 99 6.20 1.24 20.90
C ALA A 99 5.92 -0.27 20.85
N PRO A 100 4.69 -0.80 21.05
CA PRO A 100 4.42 -2.23 20.89
C PRO A 100 4.66 -2.74 19.47
N PHE A 101 4.24 -2.00 18.43
CA PHE A 101 4.42 -2.41 17.03
C PHE A 101 5.89 -2.44 16.62
N LEU A 102 6.67 -1.44 17.05
CA LEU A 102 8.11 -1.38 16.73
C LEU A 102 8.90 -2.49 17.42
N ARG A 103 8.57 -2.81 18.69
CA ARG A 103 9.17 -3.96 19.37
C ARG A 103 8.84 -5.27 18.67
N LEU A 104 7.58 -5.44 18.25
CA LEU A 104 7.15 -6.63 17.52
C LEU A 104 7.87 -6.75 16.18
N ALA A 105 7.94 -5.67 15.40
CA ALA A 105 8.69 -5.63 14.15
C ALA A 105 10.19 -5.94 14.35
N GLY A 106 10.79 -5.43 15.44
CA GLY A 106 12.17 -5.77 15.81
C GLY A 106 12.37 -7.26 16.06
N ALA A 107 11.40 -7.91 16.71
CA ALA A 107 11.42 -9.36 16.92
C ALA A 107 11.23 -10.17 15.62
N MET A 108 10.44 -9.65 14.67
CA MET A 108 10.20 -10.24 13.34
C MET A 108 11.34 -10.00 12.34
N SER A 109 12.32 -9.13 12.66
CA SER A 109 13.32 -8.63 11.71
C SER A 109 14.27 -9.69 11.12
N GLY A 110 14.30 -10.90 11.66
CA GLY A 110 14.93 -12.06 11.02
C GLY A 110 14.33 -12.37 9.63
N ASP A 111 13.05 -12.07 9.42
CA ASP A 111 12.30 -12.37 8.19
C ASP A 111 12.10 -11.14 7.27
N ILE A 112 12.35 -9.91 7.76
CA ILE A 112 12.02 -8.66 7.06
C ILE A 112 12.96 -8.35 5.89
N GLN A 113 14.18 -8.92 5.88
CA GLN A 113 15.19 -8.66 4.83
C GLN A 113 14.74 -9.12 3.42
N GLY A 114 13.70 -9.99 3.33
CA GLY A 114 13.08 -10.41 2.06
C GLY A 114 11.72 -9.76 1.74
N ALA A 115 11.03 -9.15 2.72
CA ALA A 115 9.65 -8.68 2.58
C ALA A 115 9.52 -7.25 2.01
N GLY A 116 10.63 -6.51 1.89
CA GLY A 116 10.65 -5.15 1.33
C GLY A 116 10.32 -5.07 -0.16
N SER A 117 10.27 -6.20 -0.87
CA SER A 117 9.89 -6.27 -2.28
C SER A 117 8.40 -6.51 -2.45
N ALA A 118 7.57 -5.52 -2.10
CA ALA A 118 6.21 -5.41 -2.65
C ALA A 118 6.22 -5.34 -4.20
N GLY A 119 7.40 -5.26 -4.81
CA GLY A 119 7.65 -5.20 -6.25
C GLY A 119 7.43 -6.49 -7.05
N SER A 120 7.42 -7.70 -6.43
CA SER A 120 7.44 -8.96 -7.22
C SER A 120 6.10 -9.69 -7.36
N ALA A 121 5.07 -9.29 -6.61
CA ALA A 121 3.75 -9.90 -6.74
C ALA A 121 3.07 -9.35 -8.00
N ALA A 122 2.96 -10.17 -9.04
CA ALA A 122 2.20 -9.83 -10.23
C ALA A 122 0.73 -9.55 -9.84
N TYR A 123 0.19 -8.43 -10.34
CA TYR A 123 -1.24 -8.17 -10.19
C TYR A 123 -2.01 -9.16 -11.07
N PRO A 124 -2.99 -9.89 -10.52
CA PRO A 124 -3.80 -10.77 -11.35
C PRO A 124 -4.53 -9.94 -12.40
N ASP A 125 -4.53 -10.41 -13.65
CA ASP A 125 -5.29 -9.76 -14.72
C ASP A 125 -6.78 -10.01 -14.46
N VAL A 126 -7.40 -9.12 -13.68
CA VAL A 126 -8.83 -9.17 -13.45
C VAL A 126 -9.48 -8.51 -14.67
N ARG A 127 -10.03 -9.34 -15.57
CA ARG A 127 -10.83 -8.84 -16.69
C ARG A 127 -12.07 -8.15 -16.11
N VAL A 128 -12.02 -6.82 -16.01
CA VAL A 128 -13.19 -6.02 -15.66
C VAL A 128 -14.11 -6.02 -16.88
N GLU A 129 -15.09 -6.92 -16.90
CA GLU A 129 -16.19 -6.83 -17.86
C GLU A 129 -17.07 -5.64 -17.49
N GLY A 130 -16.73 -4.47 -18.02
CA GLY A 130 -17.48 -3.26 -17.73
C GLY A 130 -16.76 -2.00 -18.21
N SER A 131 -16.66 -1.83 -19.53
CA SER A 131 -16.40 -0.50 -20.09
C SER A 131 -17.50 0.47 -19.61
N PRO A 132 -17.18 1.71 -19.20
CA PRO A 132 -18.20 2.73 -19.15
C PRO A 132 -18.68 2.96 -20.58
N THR A 133 -19.95 2.65 -20.81
CA THR A 133 -20.65 3.04 -22.03
C THR A 133 -20.45 4.53 -22.26
N VAL A 134 -20.11 4.86 -23.52
CA VAL A 134 -20.00 6.18 -24.16
C VAL A 134 -20.91 7.25 -23.56
#